data_AF-A0A2T2R127-F1
#
_entry.id   AF-A0A2T2R127-F1
#
_cell.length_a   1.000
_cell.length_b   1.000
_cell.length_c   1.000
_cell.angle_alpha   90.00
_cell.angle_beta   90.00
_cell.angle_gamma   90.00
#
_symmetry.space_group_name_H-M   'P 1'
#
loop_
_entity.id
_entity.type
_entity.pdbx_description
1 polymer ?
#
loop_
_entity_poly.entity_id
_entity_poly.type
_entity_poly.pdbx_seq_one_letter_code
_entity_poly.pdbx_strand_id
1 'polypeptide(L)'
;MAKIFGEDLENIDEDHPDKDRSFAEQSTGSQVAVLVAGVVMNMILAYLLLSLAFMTGKAVVDEEGTKNLTDRRVVITQVLPDSPAETAGLNPGSRINEITSGQTVLSGSEITLDGIQQLVNQATSAPVTVSTQNGSDQMKATVTPTSTESGDRQIGIAMAQVGTQTLGPLGALKEGAVATYNLTHQTVVGFYNLIGQALTGSGGLSQVAGPVGIADLVGDAADRGAAPLFSFVALISINLAILNLLPFPALDGGRIVLSLIEYTRGKPLPPKFAKWANGIGLALLLLLMLVVTYQDILRLL
;
A
#
# COMPACT_ATOMS: atom_id res chain seq x y z
N MET A 1 -14.96 -0.58 20.42
CA MET A 1 -15.07 -2.05 20.24
C MET A 1 -16.55 -2.38 20.18
N ALA A 2 -17.10 -2.60 18.98
CA ALA A 2 -18.49 -3.04 18.87
C ALA A 2 -18.55 -4.46 19.42
N LYS A 3 -19.12 -4.61 20.62
CA LYS A 3 -19.30 -5.90 21.28
C LYS A 3 -20.24 -6.72 20.40
N ILE A 4 -19.72 -7.72 19.69
CA ILE A 4 -20.56 -8.61 18.88
C ILE A 4 -21.45 -9.36 19.87
N PHE A 5 -22.76 -9.26 19.64
CA PHE A 5 -23.76 -9.89 20.48
C PHE A 5 -23.59 -11.42 20.40
N GLY A 6 -23.35 -12.08 21.55
CA GLY A 6 -23.31 -13.55 21.65
C GLY A 6 -21.95 -14.21 21.97
N GLU A 7 -20.90 -13.47 22.35
CA GLU A 7 -19.58 -14.08 22.66
C GLU A 7 -19.48 -14.69 24.07
N ASP A 8 -20.34 -14.28 25.01
CA ASP A 8 -20.41 -14.80 26.38
C ASP A 8 -21.63 -15.70 26.57
N LEU A 9 -21.40 -17.02 26.52
CA LEU A 9 -22.39 -18.06 26.89
C LEU A 9 -22.61 -18.15 28.42
N GLU A 10 -22.05 -17.23 29.21
CA GLU A 10 -22.05 -17.35 30.68
C GLU A 10 -23.24 -16.63 31.34
N ASN A 11 -24.06 -15.88 30.59
CA ASN A 11 -25.24 -15.17 31.11
C ASN A 11 -26.39 -15.06 30.08
N ILE A 12 -26.72 -16.16 29.40
CA ILE A 12 -27.94 -16.21 28.58
C ILE A 12 -28.90 -17.18 29.26
N ASP A 13 -29.88 -16.65 30.00
CA ASP A 13 -31.01 -17.43 30.51
C ASP A 13 -31.64 -18.22 29.37
N GLU A 14 -32.00 -19.48 29.63
CA GLU A 14 -32.43 -20.46 28.62
C GLU A 14 -33.67 -20.04 27.79
N ASP A 15 -34.35 -18.97 28.18
CA ASP A 15 -35.64 -18.49 27.66
C ASP A 15 -35.58 -17.13 26.91
N HIS A 16 -34.39 -16.69 26.47
CA HIS A 16 -34.27 -15.40 25.76
C HIS A 16 -34.82 -15.48 24.31
N PRO A 17 -35.76 -14.59 23.90
CA PRO A 17 -36.50 -14.66 22.62
C PRO A 17 -35.67 -14.39 21.33
N ASP A 18 -34.37 -14.11 21.45
CA ASP A 18 -33.46 -13.82 20.32
C ASP A 18 -32.40 -14.92 20.11
N LYS A 19 -32.60 -16.12 20.67
CA LYS A 19 -31.68 -17.26 20.61
C LYS A 19 -31.31 -17.64 19.17
N ASP A 20 -32.29 -17.65 18.26
CA ASP A 20 -32.14 -17.94 16.82
C ASP A 20 -31.25 -16.95 16.05
N ARG A 21 -30.91 -15.80 16.64
CA ARG A 21 -30.05 -14.77 16.05
C ARG A 21 -28.63 -14.79 16.62
N SER A 22 -28.33 -15.68 17.56
CA SER A 22 -27.00 -15.83 18.15
C SER A 22 -26.00 -16.37 17.13
N PHE A 23 -24.87 -15.67 16.99
CA PHE A 23 -23.79 -16.01 16.07
C PHE A 23 -23.25 -17.44 16.29
N ALA A 24 -23.43 -18.00 17.50
CA ALA A 24 -22.95 -19.32 17.90
C ALA A 24 -23.87 -20.49 17.45
N GLU A 25 -25.12 -20.24 17.06
CA GLU A 25 -26.08 -21.28 16.65
C GLU A 25 -26.38 -21.28 15.14
N GLN A 26 -25.85 -20.32 14.38
CA GLN A 26 -26.00 -20.31 12.92
C GLN A 26 -25.18 -21.43 12.26
N SER A 27 -25.70 -21.95 11.14
CA SER A 27 -25.01 -22.96 10.34
C SER A 27 -23.61 -22.46 9.95
N THR A 28 -22.62 -23.37 9.88
CA THR A 28 -21.23 -23.05 9.51
C THR A 28 -21.15 -22.26 8.19
N GLY A 29 -22.09 -22.48 7.26
CA GLY A 29 -22.19 -21.71 6.01
C GLY A 29 -22.60 -20.24 6.20
N SER A 30 -23.51 -19.94 7.12
CA SER A 30 -23.95 -18.57 7.43
C SER A 30 -22.83 -17.76 8.10
N GLN A 31 -22.06 -18.39 9.01
CA GLN A 31 -20.90 -17.76 9.63
C GLN A 31 -19.82 -17.43 8.59
N VAL A 32 -19.51 -18.37 7.69
CA VAL A 32 -18.57 -18.13 6.58
C VAL A 32 -19.07 -17.03 5.64
N ALA A 33 -20.38 -17.00 5.33
CA ALA A 33 -20.96 -15.96 4.48
C ALA A 33 -20.82 -14.55 5.08
N VAL A 34 -21.01 -14.40 6.39
CA VAL A 34 -20.82 -13.10 7.08
C VAL A 34 -19.34 -12.67 7.06
N LEU A 35 -18.41 -13.60 7.28
CA LEU A 35 -16.98 -13.31 7.25
C LEU A 35 -16.53 -12.91 5.83
N VAL A 36 -17.01 -13.61 4.81
CA VAL A 36 -16.75 -13.28 3.40
C VAL A 36 -17.40 -11.94 3.02
N ALA A 37 -18.56 -11.59 3.58
CA ALA A 37 -19.20 -10.30 3.33
C ALA A 37 -18.30 -9.11 3.74
N GLY A 38 -17.56 -9.23 4.84
CA GLY A 38 -16.59 -8.21 5.26
C GLY A 38 -15.49 -8.00 4.21
N VAL A 39 -14.91 -9.09 3.70
CA VAL A 39 -13.90 -9.04 2.63
C VAL A 39 -14.47 -8.43 1.35
N VAL A 40 -15.66 -8.87 0.93
CA VAL A 40 -16.34 -8.37 -0.27
C VAL A 40 -16.63 -6.87 -0.16
N MET A 41 -17.08 -6.38 0.99
CA MET A 41 -17.34 -4.96 1.21
C MET A 41 -16.08 -4.11 1.10
N ASN A 42 -14.95 -4.57 1.62
CA ASN A 42 -13.66 -3.90 1.45
C ASN A 42 -13.22 -3.86 -0.02
N MET A 43 -13.46 -4.93 -0.78
CA MET A 43 -13.17 -4.96 -2.21
C MET A 43 -14.08 -4.00 -3.01
N ILE A 44 -15.37 -3.95 -2.68
CA ILE A 44 -16.33 -3.00 -3.28
C ILE A 44 -15.92 -1.56 -2.97
N LEU A 45 -15.57 -1.27 -1.72
CA LEU A 45 -15.12 0.06 -1.32
C LEU A 45 -13.87 0.49 -2.10
N ALA A 46 -12.87 -0.38 -2.19
CA ALA A 46 -11.66 -0.11 -2.96
C ALA A 46 -11.96 0.18 -4.43
N TYR A 47 -12.84 -0.63 -5.04
CA TYR A 47 -13.28 -0.44 -6.42
C TYR A 47 -13.93 0.91 -6.66
N LEU A 48 -14.85 1.32 -5.77
CA LEU A 48 -15.54 2.60 -5.88
C LEU A 48 -14.56 3.77 -5.68
N LEU A 49 -13.65 3.68 -4.71
CA LEU A 49 -12.64 4.70 -4.46
C LEU A 49 -11.66 4.85 -5.63
N LEU A 50 -11.19 3.75 -6.23
CA LEU A 50 -10.33 3.82 -7.41
C LEU A 50 -11.05 4.41 -8.61
N SER A 51 -12.33 4.07 -8.78
CA SER A 51 -13.18 4.68 -9.82
C SER A 51 -13.30 6.20 -9.59
N LEU A 52 -13.56 6.63 -8.36
CA LEU A 52 -13.59 8.05 -8.00
C LEU A 52 -12.24 8.73 -8.24
N ALA A 53 -11.11 8.08 -7.94
CA ALA A 53 -9.79 8.61 -8.19
C ALA A 53 -9.59 8.95 -9.68
N PHE A 54 -9.99 8.05 -10.60
CA PHE A 54 -9.95 8.29 -12.05
C PHE A 54 -10.91 9.40 -12.50
N MET A 55 -12.05 9.59 -11.83
CA MET A 55 -12.96 10.70 -12.11
C MET A 55 -12.38 12.05 -11.69
N THR A 56 -11.61 12.08 -10.61
CA THR A 56 -10.98 13.31 -10.07
C THR A 56 -9.61 13.64 -10.68
N GLY A 57 -9.06 12.76 -11.52
CA GLY A 57 -7.74 12.92 -12.13
C GLY A 57 -6.66 12.16 -11.38
N LYS A 58 -6.51 10.87 -11.70
CA LYS A 58 -5.48 10.01 -11.08
C LYS A 58 -4.17 10.13 -11.85
N ALA A 59 -3.06 10.25 -11.14
CA ALA A 59 -1.74 10.14 -11.74
C ALA A 59 -1.48 8.68 -12.15
N VAL A 60 -1.15 8.46 -13.42
CA VAL A 60 -0.80 7.15 -13.97
C VAL A 60 0.50 7.27 -14.77
N VAL A 61 1.22 6.15 -14.89
CA VAL A 61 2.42 6.09 -15.72
C VAL A 61 2.03 6.28 -17.19
N ASP A 62 2.79 7.11 -17.91
CA ASP A 62 2.61 7.38 -19.33
C ASP A 62 3.19 6.22 -20.14
N GLU A 63 2.44 5.11 -20.17
CA GLU A 63 2.78 3.93 -20.98
C GLU A 63 2.13 4.00 -22.36
N GLU A 64 2.74 3.32 -23.33
CA GLU A 64 2.23 3.22 -24.69
C GLU A 64 0.78 2.72 -24.71
N GLY A 65 -0.15 3.54 -25.21
CA GLY A 65 -1.58 3.25 -25.25
C GLY A 65 -2.41 3.96 -24.18
N THR A 66 -1.79 4.65 -23.22
CA THR A 66 -2.50 5.45 -22.22
C THR A 66 -3.06 6.74 -22.85
N LYS A 67 -4.39 6.83 -22.95
CA LYS A 67 -5.09 7.98 -23.54
C LYS A 67 -5.55 8.98 -22.47
N ASN A 68 -5.79 10.22 -22.88
CA ASN A 68 -6.33 11.30 -22.05
C ASN A 68 -5.43 11.71 -20.87
N LEU A 69 -4.11 11.73 -21.10
CA LEU A 69 -3.15 12.24 -20.13
C LEU A 69 -2.96 13.74 -20.28
N THR A 70 -2.95 14.42 -19.15
CA THR A 70 -2.65 15.85 -18.99
C THR A 70 -1.56 16.02 -17.93
N ASP A 71 -0.93 17.20 -17.82
CA ASP A 71 0.18 17.47 -16.86
C ASP A 71 1.25 16.36 -16.83
N ARG A 72 1.81 16.05 -18.00
CA ARG A 72 2.92 15.09 -18.11
C ARG A 72 4.14 15.63 -17.38
N ARG A 73 4.71 14.79 -16.51
CA ARG A 73 5.83 15.16 -15.64
C ARG A 73 6.66 13.94 -15.28
N VAL A 74 7.95 14.15 -15.05
CA VAL A 74 8.83 13.09 -14.55
C VAL A 74 8.77 13.07 -13.03
N VAL A 75 8.52 11.90 -12.46
CA VAL A 75 8.46 11.66 -11.02
C VAL A 75 9.50 10.63 -10.63
N ILE A 76 10.16 10.86 -9.49
CA ILE A 76 11.06 9.89 -8.86
C ILE A 76 10.19 8.75 -8.31
N THR A 77 10.32 7.55 -8.82
CA THR A 77 9.55 6.39 -8.35
C THR A 77 10.23 5.65 -7.21
N GLN A 78 11.57 5.66 -7.20
CA GLN A 78 12.38 5.02 -6.17
C GLN A 78 13.73 5.73 -6.04
N VAL A 79 14.28 5.71 -4.84
CA VAL A 79 15.67 6.10 -4.57
C VAL A 79 16.40 4.87 -4.04
N LEU A 80 17.59 4.60 -4.59
CA LEU A 80 18.38 3.43 -4.19
C LEU A 80 19.09 3.69 -2.86
N PRO A 81 19.15 2.71 -1.95
CA PRO A 81 19.96 2.80 -0.74
C PRO A 81 21.45 3.05 -1.05
N ASP A 82 22.13 3.74 -0.14
CA ASP A 82 23.56 4.09 -0.22
C ASP A 82 23.94 4.88 -1.48
N SER A 83 22.98 5.59 -2.07
CA SER A 83 23.18 6.34 -3.32
C SER A 83 23.43 7.84 -3.09
N PRO A 84 24.02 8.54 -4.08
CA PRO A 84 24.14 10.00 -4.04
C PRO A 84 22.79 10.71 -3.85
N ALA A 85 21.72 10.18 -4.45
CA ALA A 85 20.37 10.72 -4.32
C ALA A 85 19.80 10.59 -2.92
N GLU A 86 20.01 9.44 -2.26
CA GLU A 86 19.58 9.24 -0.87
C GLU A 86 20.33 10.19 0.06
N THR A 87 21.66 10.30 -0.11
CA THR A 87 22.49 11.20 0.70
C THR A 87 22.08 12.67 0.54
N ALA A 88 21.60 13.05 -0.65
CA ALA A 88 21.11 14.38 -0.94
C ALA A 88 19.65 14.60 -0.53
N GLY A 89 18.99 13.60 0.05
CA GLY A 89 17.63 13.67 0.58
C GLY A 89 16.53 13.69 -0.50
N LEU A 90 16.79 13.18 -1.69
CA LEU A 90 15.74 13.04 -2.70
C LEU A 90 14.69 12.02 -2.25
N ASN A 91 13.42 12.38 -2.40
CA ASN A 91 12.30 11.55 -1.93
C ASN A 91 11.52 10.93 -3.10
N PRO A 92 11.16 9.63 -3.03
CA PRO A 92 10.20 9.02 -3.95
C PRO A 92 8.85 9.78 -3.95
N GLY A 93 8.17 9.79 -5.09
CA GLY A 93 6.93 10.52 -5.33
C GLY A 93 7.12 11.98 -5.72
N SER A 94 8.34 12.53 -5.62
CA SER A 94 8.61 13.92 -5.98
C SER A 94 8.67 14.13 -7.50
N ARG A 95 8.01 15.17 -7.98
CA ARG A 95 8.11 15.66 -9.37
C ARG A 95 9.44 16.35 -9.56
N ILE A 96 10.14 16.05 -10.65
CA ILE A 96 11.33 16.81 -11.06
C ILE A 96 10.86 18.03 -11.86
N ASN A 97 11.20 19.23 -11.38
CA ASN A 97 10.83 20.50 -12.02
C ASN A 97 11.98 21.07 -12.86
N GLU A 98 13.21 20.94 -12.37
CA GLU A 98 14.42 21.47 -12.99
C GLU A 98 15.60 20.56 -12.66
N ILE A 99 16.50 20.36 -13.61
CA ILE A 99 17.80 19.72 -13.37
C ILE A 99 18.90 20.53 -14.06
N THR A 100 19.98 20.80 -13.33
CA THR A 100 21.07 21.66 -13.79
C THR A 100 22.41 21.00 -13.59
N SER A 101 23.26 21.02 -14.62
CA SER A 101 24.67 20.60 -14.55
C SER A 101 25.53 21.60 -15.33
N GLY A 102 26.41 22.31 -14.63
CA GLY A 102 27.23 23.37 -15.24
C GLY A 102 26.35 24.49 -15.83
N GLN A 103 26.42 24.68 -17.16
CA GLN A 103 25.60 25.65 -17.88
C GLN A 103 24.32 25.06 -18.49
N THR A 104 24.16 23.73 -18.46
CA THR A 104 22.98 23.07 -19.01
C THR A 104 21.89 23.02 -17.95
N VAL A 105 20.74 23.61 -18.25
CA VAL A 105 19.53 23.59 -17.43
C VAL A 105 18.44 22.92 -18.26
N LEU A 106 17.82 21.87 -17.73
CA LEU A 106 16.59 21.32 -18.27
C LEU A 106 15.43 21.78 -17.39
N SER A 107 14.39 22.32 -18.00
CA SER A 107 13.19 22.76 -17.29
C SER A 107 11.94 22.62 -18.17
N GLY A 108 10.77 22.58 -17.54
CA GLY A 108 9.50 22.49 -18.26
C GLY A 108 9.39 21.24 -19.15
N SER A 109 9.17 21.43 -20.45
CA SER A 109 9.01 20.33 -21.41
C SER A 109 10.30 19.57 -21.74
N GLU A 110 11.46 20.10 -21.35
CA GLU A 110 12.76 19.43 -21.55
C GLU A 110 13.05 18.37 -20.49
N ILE A 111 12.24 18.35 -19.41
CA ILE A 111 12.28 17.32 -18.39
C ILE A 111 11.67 16.04 -18.95
N THR A 112 12.50 15.26 -19.64
CA THR A 112 12.19 13.91 -20.14
C THR A 112 13.12 12.89 -19.49
N LEU A 113 12.73 11.62 -19.49
CA LEU A 113 13.57 10.54 -18.96
C LEU A 113 14.94 10.51 -19.65
N ASP A 114 14.96 10.57 -20.97
CA ASP A 114 16.19 10.58 -21.78
C ASP A 114 17.02 11.84 -21.54
N GLY A 115 16.38 13.01 -21.44
CA GLY A 115 17.06 14.28 -21.20
C GLY A 115 17.78 14.30 -19.86
N ILE A 116 17.11 13.84 -18.79
CA ILE A 116 17.72 13.71 -17.46
C ILE A 116 18.88 12.72 -17.51
N GLN A 117 18.68 11.54 -18.12
CA GLN A 117 19.71 10.51 -18.16
C GLN A 117 20.94 10.96 -18.95
N GLN A 118 20.74 11.66 -20.07
CA GLN A 118 21.81 12.22 -20.88
C GLN A 118 22.60 13.30 -20.11
N LEU A 119 21.92 14.21 -19.41
CA LEU A 119 22.56 15.26 -18.62
C LEU A 119 23.40 14.66 -17.47
N VAL A 120 22.85 13.66 -16.77
CA VAL A 120 23.57 12.96 -15.69
C VAL A 120 24.78 12.20 -16.23
N ASN A 121 24.65 11.54 -17.38
CA ASN A 121 25.76 10.84 -18.04
C ASN A 121 26.90 11.79 -18.45
N GLN A 122 26.56 12.99 -18.94
CA GLN A 122 27.54 14.01 -19.35
C GLN A 122 28.23 14.71 -18.17
N ALA A 123 27.59 14.76 -17.01
CA ALA A 123 28.11 15.37 -15.78
C ALA A 123 29.28 14.54 -15.21
N THR A 124 30.48 14.79 -15.74
CA THR A 124 31.73 14.10 -15.38
C THR A 124 32.22 14.52 -14.01
N SER A 125 31.63 13.91 -12.98
CA SER A 125 31.87 14.22 -11.56
C SER A 125 31.54 15.67 -11.18
N ALA A 126 30.79 16.37 -12.04
CA ALA A 126 30.26 17.69 -11.76
C ALA A 126 28.99 17.56 -10.92
N PRO A 127 28.78 18.46 -9.94
CA PRO A 127 27.54 18.45 -9.16
C PRO A 127 26.35 18.76 -10.06
N VAL A 128 25.32 17.92 -9.96
CA VAL A 128 24.04 18.09 -10.62
C VAL A 128 23.04 18.57 -9.58
N THR A 129 22.38 19.69 -9.82
CA THR A 129 21.34 20.21 -8.94
C THR A 129 19.98 19.79 -9.47
N VAL A 130 19.21 19.09 -8.66
CA VAL A 130 17.85 18.62 -8.97
C VAL A 130 16.87 19.40 -8.11
N SER A 131 15.97 20.14 -8.75
CA SER A 131 14.83 20.77 -8.10
C SER A 131 13.63 19.82 -8.19
N THR A 132 13.12 19.41 -7.04
CA THR A 132 11.96 18.55 -6.93
C THR A 132 10.82 19.25 -6.20
N GLN A 133 9.61 18.78 -6.43
CA GLN A 133 8.42 19.22 -5.72
C GLN A 133 7.58 18.02 -5.30
N ASN A 134 7.21 17.99 -4.03
CA ASN A 134 6.30 17.00 -3.47
C ASN A 134 5.16 17.72 -2.75
N GLY A 135 3.97 17.75 -3.37
CA GLY A 135 2.86 18.58 -2.88
C GLY A 135 3.25 20.07 -2.84
N SER A 136 3.16 20.67 -1.65
CA SER A 136 3.60 22.06 -1.40
C SER A 136 5.10 22.20 -1.12
N ASP A 137 5.79 21.10 -0.83
CA ASP A 137 7.20 21.14 -0.49
C ASP A 137 8.07 21.23 -1.75
N GLN A 138 9.04 22.13 -1.74
CA GLN A 138 10.01 22.32 -2.81
C GLN A 138 11.40 22.14 -2.26
N MET A 139 12.15 21.24 -2.90
CA MET A 139 13.49 20.91 -2.49
C MET A 139 14.47 21.07 -3.65
N LYS A 140 15.64 21.63 -3.37
CA LYS A 140 16.79 21.60 -4.27
C LYS A 140 17.88 20.75 -3.64
N ALA A 141 18.26 19.68 -4.33
CA ALA A 141 19.27 18.75 -3.89
C ALA A 141 20.45 18.78 -4.88
N THR A 142 21.67 18.87 -4.37
CA THR A 142 22.87 18.76 -5.20
C THR A 142 23.46 17.36 -5.04
N VAL A 143 23.50 16.62 -6.15
CA VAL A 143 23.97 15.23 -6.22
C VAL A 143 25.20 15.15 -7.12
N THR A 144 26.19 14.37 -6.73
CA THR A 144 27.35 14.09 -7.58
C THR A 144 27.18 12.72 -8.23
N PRO A 145 27.08 12.61 -9.56
CA PRO A 145 26.90 11.33 -10.23
C PRO A 145 28.07 10.37 -9.97
N THR A 146 27.75 9.10 -9.76
CA THR A 146 28.71 8.00 -9.60
C THR A 146 28.69 7.11 -10.82
N SER A 147 29.85 6.58 -11.21
CA SER A 147 29.94 5.62 -12.30
C SER A 147 29.41 4.24 -11.90
N THR A 148 28.63 3.62 -12.79
CA THR A 148 28.17 2.25 -12.69
C THR A 148 29.23 1.28 -13.19
N GLU A 149 29.06 -0.02 -12.93
CA GLU A 149 29.94 -1.07 -13.46
C GLU A 149 29.96 -1.11 -15.00
N SER A 150 28.89 -0.62 -15.65
CA SER A 150 28.78 -0.52 -17.11
C SER A 150 29.46 0.72 -17.70
N GLY A 151 30.00 1.62 -16.86
CA GLY A 151 30.65 2.86 -17.29
C GLY A 151 29.69 4.05 -17.46
N ASP A 152 28.38 3.83 -17.36
CA ASP A 152 27.37 4.89 -17.30
C ASP A 152 27.44 5.64 -15.97
N ARG A 153 26.80 6.80 -15.87
CA ARG A 153 26.70 7.55 -14.62
C ARG A 153 25.27 7.59 -14.13
N GLN A 154 25.12 7.48 -12.82
CA GLN A 154 23.83 7.56 -12.18
C GLN A 154 23.91 8.34 -10.88
N ILE A 155 22.78 8.88 -10.47
CA ILE A 155 22.58 9.49 -9.15
C ILE A 155 21.81 8.56 -8.21
N GLY A 156 21.34 7.40 -8.70
CA GLY A 156 20.65 6.39 -7.89
C GLY A 156 19.15 6.61 -7.72
N ILE A 157 18.48 7.15 -8.74
CA ILE A 157 17.02 7.29 -8.76
C ILE A 157 16.41 6.44 -9.89
N ALA A 158 15.25 5.84 -9.63
CA ALA A 158 14.36 5.37 -10.66
C ALA A 158 13.32 6.45 -10.94
N MET A 159 12.96 6.61 -12.22
CA MET A 159 12.03 7.65 -12.66
C MET A 159 10.98 7.03 -13.57
N ALA A 160 9.79 7.62 -13.54
CA ALA A 160 8.76 7.35 -14.53
C ALA A 160 8.15 8.67 -15.02
N GLN A 161 7.79 8.69 -16.30
CA GLN A 161 6.92 9.74 -16.81
C GLN A 161 5.50 9.41 -16.39
N VAL A 162 4.84 10.36 -15.72
CA VAL A 162 3.45 10.21 -15.27
C VAL A 162 2.61 11.33 -15.84
N GLY A 163 1.34 11.05 -16.08
CA GLY A 163 0.33 12.04 -16.46
C GLY A 163 -0.91 11.90 -15.59
N THR A 164 -1.65 12.99 -15.47
CA THR A 164 -2.98 12.99 -14.84
C THR A 164 -4.00 12.50 -15.85
N GLN A 165 -4.60 11.35 -15.57
CA GLN A 165 -5.67 10.76 -16.35
C GLN A 165 -7.02 11.06 -15.70
N THR A 166 -7.87 11.77 -16.43
CA THR A 166 -9.24 12.08 -16.01
C THR A 166 -10.21 11.39 -16.96
N LEU A 167 -11.08 10.54 -16.41
CA LEU A 167 -12.03 9.74 -17.19
C LEU A 167 -13.48 10.11 -16.83
N GLY A 168 -14.38 10.00 -17.81
CA GLY A 168 -15.82 10.07 -17.54
C GLY A 168 -16.30 8.88 -16.69
N PRO A 169 -17.52 8.94 -16.11
CA PRO A 169 -18.00 7.96 -15.14
C PRO A 169 -17.88 6.50 -15.60
N LEU A 170 -18.28 6.21 -16.84
CA LEU A 170 -18.23 4.84 -17.37
C LEU A 170 -16.78 4.35 -17.59
N GLY A 171 -15.90 5.23 -18.08
CA GLY A 171 -14.48 4.91 -18.26
C GLY A 171 -13.78 4.70 -16.91
N ALA A 172 -14.10 5.54 -15.93
CA ALA A 172 -13.57 5.47 -14.59
C ALA A 172 -14.02 4.20 -13.85
N LEU A 173 -15.26 3.76 -14.02
CA LEU A 173 -15.74 2.47 -13.47
C LEU A 173 -15.03 1.27 -14.11
N LYS A 174 -14.71 1.33 -15.40
CA LYS A 174 -13.97 0.27 -16.09
C LYS A 174 -12.52 0.23 -15.59
N GLU A 175 -11.82 1.37 -15.62
CA GLU A 175 -10.43 1.42 -15.17
C GLU A 175 -10.28 1.25 -13.66
N GLY A 176 -11.28 1.64 -12.88
CA GLY A 176 -11.36 1.32 -11.46
C GLY A 176 -11.35 -0.19 -11.23
N ALA A 177 -12.05 -0.98 -12.05
CA ALA A 177 -12.05 -2.45 -11.93
C ALA A 177 -10.69 -3.04 -12.29
N VAL A 178 -10.09 -2.60 -13.40
CA VAL A 178 -8.75 -3.01 -13.83
C VAL A 178 -7.71 -2.66 -12.77
N ALA A 179 -7.74 -1.43 -12.26
CA ALA A 179 -6.84 -0.98 -11.20
C ALA A 179 -7.05 -1.77 -9.91
N THR A 180 -8.29 -2.08 -9.53
CA THR A 180 -8.58 -2.91 -8.35
C THR A 180 -7.97 -4.30 -8.51
N TYR A 181 -8.16 -4.94 -9.67
CA TYR A 181 -7.58 -6.25 -9.97
C TYR A 181 -6.05 -6.22 -9.93
N ASN A 182 -5.43 -5.27 -10.63
CA ASN A 182 -3.97 -5.14 -10.70
C ASN A 182 -3.38 -4.88 -9.31
N LEU A 183 -3.98 -3.97 -8.54
CA LEU A 183 -3.51 -3.64 -7.19
C LEU A 183 -3.67 -4.84 -6.25
N THR A 184 -4.80 -5.54 -6.32
CA THR A 184 -5.02 -6.78 -5.56
C THR A 184 -3.97 -7.83 -5.90
N HIS A 185 -3.71 -8.06 -7.19
CA HIS A 185 -2.70 -9.02 -7.65
C HIS A 185 -1.30 -8.65 -7.14
N GLN A 186 -0.91 -7.38 -7.29
CA GLN A 186 0.37 -6.88 -6.78
C GLN A 186 0.49 -7.04 -5.26
N THR A 187 -0.56 -6.72 -4.51
CA THR A 187 -0.58 -6.89 -3.06
C THR A 187 -0.44 -8.37 -2.67
N VAL A 188 -1.16 -9.28 -3.33
CA VAL A 188 -1.04 -10.73 -3.06
C VAL A 188 0.38 -11.23 -3.33
N VAL A 189 0.97 -10.86 -4.47
CA VAL A 189 2.36 -11.22 -4.82
C VAL A 189 3.35 -10.60 -3.82
N GLY A 190 3.13 -9.36 -3.41
CA GLY A 190 3.95 -8.67 -2.40
C GLY A 190 3.93 -9.39 -1.06
N PHE A 191 2.75 -9.78 -0.56
CA PHE A 191 2.62 -10.57 0.66
C PHE A 191 3.28 -11.95 0.53
N TYR A 192 3.10 -12.64 -0.59
CA TYR A 192 3.73 -13.92 -0.86
C TYR A 192 5.26 -13.81 -0.78
N ASN A 193 5.84 -12.79 -1.43
CA ASN A 193 7.28 -12.54 -1.40
C ASN A 193 7.78 -12.16 0.00
N LEU A 194 7.05 -11.32 0.73
CA LEU A 194 7.38 -10.95 2.11
C LEU A 194 7.42 -12.16 3.03
N ILE A 195 6.41 -13.03 2.97
CA ILE A 195 6.38 -14.27 3.76
C ILE A 195 7.55 -15.17 3.38
N GLY A 196 7.83 -15.34 2.08
CA GLY A 196 8.98 -16.10 1.60
C GLY A 196 10.32 -15.58 2.15
N GLN A 197 10.55 -14.27 2.07
CA GLN A 197 11.78 -13.62 2.56
C GLN A 197 11.91 -13.66 4.09
N ALA A 198 10.79 -13.57 4.82
CA ALA A 198 10.78 -13.72 6.26
C ALA A 198 11.20 -15.13 6.70
N LEU A 199 10.78 -16.16 5.96
CA LEU A 199 11.18 -17.55 6.22
C LEU A 199 12.65 -17.83 5.88
N THR A 200 13.23 -17.13 4.89
CA THR A 200 14.64 -17.25 4.53
C THR A 200 15.58 -16.37 5.37
N GLY A 201 15.04 -15.57 6.30
CA GLY A 201 15.82 -14.70 7.18
C GLY A 201 16.42 -13.46 6.51
N SER A 202 16.03 -13.18 5.26
CA SER A 202 16.51 -12.02 4.48
C SER A 202 15.53 -10.83 4.51
N GLY A 203 14.39 -10.99 5.18
CA GLY A 203 13.38 -9.94 5.30
C GLY A 203 13.76 -8.88 6.34
N GLY A 204 14.02 -7.66 5.89
CA GLY A 204 14.15 -6.51 6.77
C GLY A 204 12.78 -6.02 7.24
N LEU A 205 12.61 -5.84 8.56
CA LEU A 205 11.43 -5.19 9.16
C LEU A 205 11.25 -3.72 8.72
N SER A 206 12.24 -3.17 8.01
CA SER A 206 12.25 -1.79 7.53
C SER A 206 11.17 -1.44 6.51
N GLN A 207 10.51 -2.44 5.92
CA GLN A 207 9.52 -2.27 4.85
C GLN A 207 8.08 -2.23 5.37
N VAL A 208 7.86 -2.47 6.67
CA VAL A 208 6.53 -2.46 7.28
C VAL A 208 6.28 -1.10 7.91
N ALA A 209 5.31 -0.36 7.40
CA ALA A 209 4.87 0.90 8.01
C ALA A 209 3.96 0.60 9.22
N GLY A 210 4.23 1.25 10.34
CA GLY A 210 3.37 1.16 11.51
C GLY A 210 2.20 2.15 11.47
N PRO A 211 1.37 2.16 12.53
CA PRO A 211 0.22 3.05 12.65
C PRO A 211 0.55 4.54 12.52
N VAL A 212 1.72 4.96 13.02
CA VAL A 212 2.14 6.36 12.96
C VAL A 212 2.57 6.70 11.54
N GLY A 213 3.41 5.88 10.91
CA GLY A 213 3.80 6.07 9.52
C GLY A 213 2.60 6.06 8.54
N ILE A 214 1.58 5.23 8.81
CA ILE A 214 0.34 5.25 8.01
C ILE A 214 -0.39 6.59 8.16
N ALA A 215 -0.45 7.19 9.35
CA ALA A 215 -1.09 8.49 9.55
C ALA A 215 -0.39 9.59 8.75
N ASP A 216 0.95 9.58 8.71
CA ASP A 216 1.74 10.52 7.92
C ASP A 216 1.48 10.33 6.41
N LEU A 217 1.45 9.08 5.93
CA LEU A 217 1.13 8.78 4.53
C LEU A 217 -0.30 9.19 4.14
N VAL A 218 -1.27 9.10 5.05
CA VAL A 218 -2.63 9.64 4.82
C VAL A 218 -2.59 11.15 4.69
N GLY A 219 -1.86 11.84 5.59
CA GLY A 219 -1.72 13.30 5.56
C GLY A 219 -1.11 13.77 4.24
N ASP A 220 0.01 13.16 3.86
CA ASP A 220 0.69 13.43 2.59
C ASP A 220 -0.21 13.13 1.36
N ALA A 221 -0.97 12.03 1.38
CA ALA A 221 -1.92 11.73 0.31
C ALA A 221 -3.07 12.77 0.24
N ALA A 222 -3.53 13.27 1.39
CA ALA A 222 -4.58 14.29 1.47
C ALA A 222 -4.09 15.65 0.93
N ASP A 223 -2.86 16.04 1.28
CA ASP A 223 -2.24 17.29 0.81
C ASP A 223 -1.99 17.30 -0.70
N ARG A 224 -1.79 16.11 -1.30
CA ARG A 224 -1.66 15.94 -2.75
C ARG A 224 -2.99 15.93 -3.51
N GLY A 225 -4.13 15.93 -2.80
CA GLY A 225 -5.48 16.07 -3.37
C GLY A 225 -6.35 14.81 -3.27
N ALA A 226 -7.54 14.87 -3.87
CA ALA A 226 -8.55 13.82 -3.71
C ALA A 226 -8.17 12.48 -4.36
N ALA A 227 -7.59 12.49 -5.57
CA ALA A 227 -7.28 11.25 -6.30
C ALA A 227 -6.19 10.40 -5.60
N PRO A 228 -5.07 10.98 -5.11
CA PRO A 228 -4.11 10.25 -4.28
C PRO A 228 -4.73 9.71 -2.98
N LEU A 229 -5.54 10.51 -2.29
CA LEU A 229 -6.22 10.08 -1.07
C LEU A 229 -7.15 8.89 -1.31
N PHE A 230 -8.00 8.94 -2.34
CA PHE A 230 -8.88 7.81 -2.70
C PHE A 230 -8.08 6.56 -3.08
N SER A 231 -6.99 6.72 -3.83
CA SER A 231 -6.10 5.61 -4.18
C SER A 231 -5.45 4.98 -2.95
N PHE A 232 -5.04 5.81 -1.98
CA PHE A 232 -4.44 5.35 -0.73
C PHE A 232 -5.44 4.62 0.17
N VAL A 233 -6.65 5.18 0.36
CA VAL A 233 -7.71 4.50 1.12
C VAL A 233 -8.13 3.19 0.44
N ALA A 234 -8.18 3.16 -0.90
CA ALA A 234 -8.43 1.93 -1.64
C ALA A 234 -7.35 0.86 -1.42
N LEU A 235 -6.06 1.26 -1.40
CA LEU A 235 -4.95 0.38 -1.08
C LEU A 235 -5.11 -0.24 0.31
N ILE A 236 -5.43 0.58 1.33
CA ILE A 236 -5.69 0.08 2.69
C ILE A 236 -6.86 -0.90 2.70
N SER A 237 -7.94 -0.57 1.98
CA SER A 237 -9.13 -1.44 1.90
C SER A 237 -8.81 -2.80 1.27
N ILE A 238 -8.02 -2.84 0.19
CA ILE A 238 -7.53 -4.08 -0.43
C ILE A 238 -6.64 -4.86 0.53
N ASN A 239 -5.71 -4.19 1.20
CA ASN A 239 -4.83 -4.83 2.18
C ASN A 239 -5.65 -5.47 3.31
N LEU A 240 -6.67 -4.78 3.83
CA LEU A 240 -7.55 -5.31 4.86
C LEU A 240 -8.37 -6.50 4.36
N ALA A 241 -8.87 -6.46 3.11
CA ALA A 241 -9.57 -7.58 2.48
C ALA A 241 -8.68 -8.82 2.38
N ILE A 242 -7.44 -8.66 1.92
CA ILE A 242 -6.48 -9.76 1.76
C ILE A 242 -6.04 -10.30 3.12
N LEU A 243 -5.69 -9.43 4.07
CA LEU A 243 -5.30 -9.83 5.43
C LEU A 243 -6.43 -10.58 6.13
N ASN A 244 -7.68 -10.14 5.97
CA ASN A 244 -8.85 -10.84 6.52
C ASN A 244 -9.09 -12.21 5.89
N LEU A 245 -8.47 -12.52 4.73
CA LEU A 245 -8.52 -13.85 4.12
C LEU A 245 -7.40 -14.77 4.60
N LEU A 246 -6.33 -14.22 5.20
CA LEU A 246 -5.20 -15.02 5.67
C LEU A 246 -5.59 -15.94 6.84
N PRO A 247 -4.97 -17.13 6.95
CA PRO A 247 -5.24 -18.11 8.00
C PRO A 247 -4.57 -17.71 9.32
N PHE A 248 -4.73 -16.46 9.77
CA PHE A 248 -4.12 -15.94 10.98
C PHE A 248 -5.09 -16.00 12.17
N PRO A 249 -4.68 -16.55 13.33
CA PRO A 249 -5.51 -16.56 14.54
C PRO A 249 -5.89 -15.13 14.97
N ALA A 250 -7.15 -14.90 15.35
CA ALA A 250 -7.77 -13.59 15.57
C ALA A 250 -8.32 -12.83 14.34
N LEU A 251 -8.00 -13.26 13.10
CA LEU A 251 -8.61 -12.72 11.87
C LEU A 251 -9.75 -13.60 11.34
N ASP A 252 -10.58 -13.02 10.47
CA ASP A 252 -11.74 -13.68 9.86
C ASP A 252 -11.36 -14.97 9.10
N GLY A 253 -10.27 -14.93 8.33
CA GLY A 253 -9.74 -16.07 7.57
C GLY A 253 -9.27 -17.23 8.45
N GLY A 254 -8.78 -16.95 9.66
CA GLY A 254 -8.50 -17.97 10.66
C GLY A 254 -9.75 -18.73 11.08
N ARG A 255 -10.86 -18.03 11.31
CA ARG A 255 -12.16 -18.67 11.62
C ARG A 255 -12.68 -19.49 10.44
N ILE A 256 -12.57 -18.97 9.21
CA ILE A 256 -12.95 -19.70 7.99
C ILE A 256 -12.17 -21.02 7.89
N VAL A 257 -10.86 -21.00 8.14
CA VAL A 257 -10.04 -22.23 8.10
C VAL A 257 -10.41 -23.20 9.22
N LEU A 258 -10.66 -22.72 10.44
CA LEU A 258 -11.11 -23.58 11.53
C LEU A 258 -12.47 -24.22 11.22
N SER A 259 -13.41 -23.46 10.67
CA SER A 259 -14.71 -23.97 10.21
C SER A 259 -14.57 -24.98 9.08
N LEU A 260 -13.62 -24.79 8.16
CA LEU A 260 -13.33 -25.75 7.09
C LEU A 260 -12.73 -27.06 7.64
N ILE A 261 -11.86 -26.95 8.66
CA ILE A 261 -11.30 -28.10 9.37
C ILE A 261 -12.41 -28.85 10.14
N GLU A 262 -13.34 -28.14 10.77
CA GLU A 262 -14.48 -28.76 11.46
C GLU A 262 -15.40 -29.50 10.48
N TYR A 263 -15.70 -28.87 9.33
CA TYR A 263 -16.49 -29.48 8.27
C TYR A 263 -15.86 -30.76 7.74
N THR A 264 -14.56 -30.74 7.42
CA THR A 264 -13.84 -31.93 6.92
C THR A 264 -13.69 -33.02 7.98
N ARG A 265 -13.57 -32.66 9.26
CA ARG A 265 -13.42 -33.60 10.38
C ARG A 265 -14.76 -34.13 10.92
N GLY A 266 -15.88 -33.50 10.57
CA GLY A 266 -17.22 -33.83 11.05
C GLY A 266 -17.39 -33.69 12.58
N LYS A 267 -16.46 -33.03 13.26
CA LYS A 267 -16.46 -32.85 14.73
C LYS A 267 -16.02 -31.42 15.10
N PRO A 268 -16.79 -30.72 15.96
CA PRO A 268 -16.45 -29.36 16.38
C PRO A 268 -15.09 -29.32 17.08
N LEU A 269 -14.33 -28.24 16.90
CA LEU A 269 -13.08 -28.01 17.63
C LEU A 269 -13.40 -27.65 19.08
N PRO A 270 -12.53 -28.02 20.04
CA PRO A 270 -12.74 -27.65 21.42
C PRO A 270 -12.71 -26.10 21.53
N PRO A 271 -13.76 -25.47 22.10
CA PRO A 271 -13.89 -24.01 22.14
C PRO A 271 -12.74 -23.34 22.91
N LYS A 272 -12.11 -24.07 23.85
CA LYS A 272 -10.91 -23.63 24.57
C LYS A 272 -9.70 -23.42 23.65
N PHE A 273 -9.54 -24.26 22.63
CA PHE A 273 -8.45 -24.13 21.67
C PHE A 273 -8.63 -22.90 20.78
N ALA A 274 -9.83 -22.68 20.25
CA ALA A 274 -10.14 -21.50 19.43
C ALA A 274 -9.95 -20.19 20.21
N LYS A 275 -10.43 -20.14 21.47
CA LYS A 275 -10.23 -18.97 22.35
C LYS A 275 -8.76 -18.70 22.64
N TRP A 276 -7.97 -19.73 22.93
CA TRP A 276 -6.54 -19.59 23.22
C TRP A 276 -5.74 -19.19 21.98
N ALA A 277 -6.01 -19.82 20.83
CA ALA A 277 -5.40 -19.49 19.55
C ALA A 277 -5.68 -18.03 19.15
N ASN A 278 -6.92 -17.56 19.26
CA ASN A 278 -7.27 -16.15 19.02
C ASN A 278 -6.60 -15.21 20.02
N GLY A 279 -6.55 -15.57 21.31
CA GLY A 279 -5.90 -14.77 22.34
C GLY A 279 -4.40 -14.58 22.07
N ILE A 280 -3.70 -15.64 21.67
CA ILE A 280 -2.29 -15.58 21.27
C ILE A 280 -2.11 -14.75 20.00
N GLY A 281 -2.95 -14.98 18.98
CA GLY A 281 -2.91 -14.21 17.75
C GLY A 281 -3.05 -12.72 18.01
N LEU A 282 -4.03 -12.32 18.84
CA LEU A 282 -4.22 -10.94 19.24
C LEU A 282 -3.03 -10.39 20.03
N ALA A 283 -2.50 -11.13 21.00
CA ALA A 283 -1.34 -10.71 21.78
C ALA A 283 -0.10 -10.50 20.90
N LEU A 284 0.12 -11.38 19.92
CA LEU A 284 1.22 -11.27 18.96
C LEU A 284 1.02 -10.06 18.03
N LEU A 285 -0.20 -9.82 17.55
CA LEU A 285 -0.52 -8.63 16.74
C LEU A 285 -0.28 -7.34 17.52
N LEU A 286 -0.71 -7.27 18.78
CA LEU A 286 -0.47 -6.11 19.64
C LEU A 286 1.03 -5.90 19.89
N LEU A 287 1.79 -6.98 20.13
CA LEU A 287 3.24 -6.92 20.27
C LEU A 287 3.90 -6.39 18.99
N LEU A 288 3.50 -6.92 17.83
CA LEU A 288 4.01 -6.48 16.53
C LEU A 288 3.69 -5.00 16.31
N MET A 289 2.46 -4.56 16.60
CA MET A 289 2.06 -3.16 16.49
C MET A 289 2.96 -2.26 17.36
N LEU A 290 3.24 -2.63 18.61
CA LEU A 290 4.15 -1.89 19.47
C LEU A 290 5.59 -1.83 18.91
N VAL A 291 6.12 -2.94 18.40
CA VAL A 291 7.47 -3.00 17.82
C VAL A 291 7.58 -2.09 16.60
N VAL A 292 6.61 -2.16 15.68
CA VAL A 292 6.63 -1.35 14.46
C VAL A 292 6.37 0.13 14.79
N THR A 293 5.45 0.45 15.71
CA THR A 293 5.25 1.83 16.18
C THR A 293 6.52 2.40 16.81
N TYR A 294 7.23 1.62 17.62
CA TYR A 294 8.50 2.06 18.20
C TYR A 294 9.53 2.37 17.11
N GLN A 295 9.62 1.52 16.07
CA GLN A 295 10.49 1.76 14.92
C GLN A 295 10.09 3.00 14.11
N ASP A 296 8.79 3.25 13.92
CA ASP A 296 8.28 4.47 13.27
C ASP A 296 8.71 5.72 14.05
N ILE A 297 8.52 5.73 15.38
CA ILE A 297 8.90 6.88 16.22
C ILE A 297 10.41 7.14 16.15
N LEU A 298 11.23 6.09 16.16
CA LEU A 298 12.68 6.23 16.00
C LEU A 298 13.09 6.77 14.63
N ARG A 299 12.29 6.57 13.58
CA ARG A 299 12.55 7.14 12.25
C ARG A 299 12.18 8.63 12.17
N LEU A 300 11.26 9.08 13.03
CA LEU A 300 10.78 10.46 13.06
C LEU A 300 11.61 11.38 13.97
N LEU A 301 12.45 10.82 14.83
CA LEU A 301 13.40 11.53 15.70
C LEU A 301 14.77 11.68 15.05
#